data_AF-A0AAD6BJU5-F1
#
_entry.id   AF-A0AAD6BJU5-F1
#
_cell.length_a   1.000
_cell.length_b   1.000
_cell.length_c   1.000
_cell.angle_alpha   90.00
_cell.angle_beta   90.00
_cell.angle_gamma   90.00
#
_symmetry.space_group_name_H-M   'P 1'
#
loop_
_entity.id
_entity.type
_entity.pdbx_description
1 polymer ?
#
loop_
_entity_poly.entity_id
_entity_poly.type
_entity_poly.pdbx_seq_one_letter_code
_entity_poly.pdbx_strand_id
1 'polypeptide(L)'
;MNWTSRTLAEKKILHTASALDPRFKGLPFLTVEERLEIYRGVTEEAASLENERTLRRTEVIEAPEVTGTLEEETPDGPSAPKRKASSSSLLVSLLGRSFTDTEGTAEPKTPYASAEEEIERYCKA
;
A
#
# COMPACT_ATOMS: atom_id res chain seq x y z
N MET A 1 -4.53 35.67 17.62
CA MET A 1 -3.92 34.88 16.53
C MET A 1 -2.47 34.63 16.90
N ASN A 2 -2.07 33.36 17.04
CA ASN A 2 -0.70 32.99 17.45
C ASN A 2 0.14 32.71 16.20
N TRP A 3 0.90 33.70 15.75
CA TRP A 3 1.72 33.63 14.54
C TRP A 3 2.77 32.52 14.58
N THR A 4 3.28 32.21 15.77
CA THR A 4 4.25 31.13 16.02
C THR A 4 3.70 29.74 15.72
N SER A 5 2.41 29.49 15.98
CA SER A 5 1.78 28.22 15.67
C SER A 5 1.61 28.03 14.16
N ARG A 6 1.34 29.12 13.43
CA ARG A 6 1.22 29.09 11.97
C ARG A 6 2.56 28.75 11.32
N THR A 7 3.64 29.45 11.69
CA THR A 7 4.97 29.22 11.11
C THR A 7 5.50 27.82 11.41
N LEU A 8 5.18 27.27 12.59
CA LEU A 8 5.52 25.90 12.94
C LEU A 8 4.79 24.87 12.04
N ALA A 9 3.50 25.09 11.79
CA ALA A 9 2.72 24.23 10.90
C ALA A 9 3.25 24.28 9.45
N GLU A 10 3.55 25.48 8.94
CA GLU A 10 4.14 25.67 7.61
C GLU A 10 5.50 24.98 7.48
N LYS A 11 6.36 25.09 8.50
CA LYS A 11 7.66 24.39 8.56
C LYS A 11 7.45 22.88 8.49
N LYS A 12 6.52 22.33 9.29
CA LYS A 12 6.21 20.89 9.28
C LYS A 12 5.77 20.42 7.88
N ILE A 13 4.84 21.14 7.25
CA ILE A 13 4.32 20.81 5.91
C ILE A 13 5.44 20.82 4.87
N LEU A 14 6.26 21.87 4.85
CA LEU A 14 7.36 21.99 3.89
C LEU A 14 8.35 20.82 4.03
N HIS A 15 8.69 20.48 5.28
CA HIS A 15 9.64 19.43 5.59
C HIS A 15 9.13 18.04 5.20
N THR A 16 7.88 17.71 5.54
CA THR A 16 7.29 16.42 5.16
C THR A 16 7.09 16.32 3.66
N ALA A 17 6.63 17.38 2.99
CA ALA A 17 6.49 17.40 1.54
C ALA A 17 7.83 17.22 0.82
N SER A 18 8.89 17.88 1.32
CA SER A 18 10.24 17.73 0.79
C SER A 18 10.79 16.31 1.02
N ALA A 19 10.49 15.69 2.17
CA ALA A 19 10.91 14.32 2.45
C ALA A 19 10.31 13.32 1.46
N LEU A 20 9.08 13.57 0.98
CA LEU A 20 8.38 12.73 0.01
C LEU A 20 8.70 13.07 -1.46
N ASP A 21 9.39 14.18 -1.75
CA ASP A 21 9.82 14.53 -3.10
C ASP A 21 11.17 13.85 -3.43
N PRO A 22 11.23 12.92 -4.40
CA PRO A 22 12.45 12.17 -4.72
C PRO A 22 13.69 13.01 -5.03
N ARG A 23 13.53 14.30 -5.32
CA ARG A 23 14.63 15.23 -5.58
C ARG A 23 15.27 15.78 -4.30
N PHE A 24 14.62 15.61 -3.15
CA PHE A 24 14.99 16.23 -1.87
C PHE A 24 15.32 15.24 -0.75
N LYS A 25 15.59 13.96 -1.07
CA LYS A 25 15.86 12.87 -0.10
C LYS A 25 16.96 13.14 0.94
N GLY A 26 17.93 13.99 0.58
CA GLY A 26 19.00 14.37 1.51
C GLY A 26 18.53 15.34 2.59
N LEU A 27 17.51 16.17 2.31
CA LEU A 27 17.13 17.35 3.10
C LEU A 27 18.35 18.12 3.63
N PRO A 28 19.28 18.58 2.76
CA PRO A 28 20.57 19.14 3.16
C PRO A 28 20.48 20.45 3.94
N PHE A 29 19.28 21.05 4.00
CA PHE A 29 18.99 22.28 4.73
C PHE A 29 18.59 22.03 6.19
N LEU A 30 18.53 20.76 6.64
CA LEU A 30 18.14 20.36 7.98
C LEU A 30 19.29 19.66 8.73
N THR A 31 19.22 19.70 10.06
CA THR A 31 20.15 18.91 10.88
C THR A 31 19.83 17.41 10.80
N VAL A 32 20.77 16.55 11.21
CA VAL A 32 20.55 15.10 11.20
C VAL A 32 19.37 14.71 12.09
N GLU A 33 19.23 15.38 13.24
CA GLU A 33 18.15 15.15 14.20
C GLU A 33 16.79 15.56 13.61
N GLU A 34 16.72 16.73 12.96
CA GLU A 34 15.50 17.18 12.27
C GLU A 34 15.10 16.20 11.15
N ARG A 35 16.07 15.68 10.40
CA ARG A 35 15.83 14.68 9.34
C ARG A 35 15.26 13.38 9.91
N LEU A 36 15.87 12.87 10.97
CA LEU A 36 15.41 11.65 11.64
C LEU A 36 13.99 11.81 12.20
N GLU A 37 13.69 12.98 12.78
CA GLU A 37 12.35 13.32 13.27
C GLU A 37 11.30 13.25 12.15
N ILE A 38 11.61 13.85 10.99
CA ILE A 38 10.71 13.85 9.83
C ILE A 38 10.53 12.44 9.28
N TYR A 39 11.60 11.69 9.06
CA TYR A 39 11.52 10.33 8.53
C TYR A 39 10.77 9.39 9.47
N ARG A 40 10.99 9.53 10.79
CA ARG A 40 10.25 8.76 11.78
C ARG A 40 8.76 9.10 11.72
N GLY A 41 8.39 10.37 11.70
CA GLY A 41 6.99 10.80 11.60
C GLY A 41 6.31 10.30 10.32
N VAL A 42 6.98 10.37 9.18
CA VAL A 42 6.47 9.84 7.89
C VAL A 42 6.29 8.32 7.95
N THR A 43 7.24 7.60 8.55
CA THR A 43 7.18 6.14 8.70
C THR A 43 6.02 5.71 9.58
N GLU A 44 5.84 6.39 10.72
CA GLU A 44 4.73 6.15 11.66
C GLU A 44 3.37 6.43 11.00
N GLU A 45 3.25 7.55 10.27
CA GLU A 45 2.02 7.94 9.58
C GLU A 45 1.66 6.93 8.47
N ALA A 46 2.65 6.52 7.66
CA ALA A 46 2.46 5.51 6.61
C ALA A 46 2.03 4.16 7.19
N ALA A 47 2.68 3.70 8.27
CA ALA A 47 2.33 2.46 8.94
C ALA A 47 0.91 2.51 9.54
N SER A 48 0.52 3.65 10.13
CA SER A 48 -0.84 3.85 10.63
C SER A 48 -1.90 3.78 9.52
N LEU A 49 -1.60 4.37 8.36
CA LEU A 49 -2.52 4.40 7.21
C LEU A 49 -2.67 3.01 6.58
N GLU A 50 -1.61 2.21 6.55
CA GLU A 50 -1.66 0.82 6.09
C GLU A 50 -2.44 -0.09 7.06
N ASN A 51 -2.28 0.10 8.36
CA ASN A 51 -3.09 -0.58 9.37
C ASN A 51 -4.59 -0.27 9.21
N GLU A 52 -4.94 1.02 9.03
CA GLU A 52 -6.33 1.42 8.77
C GLU A 52 -6.87 0.80 7.48
N ARG A 53 -6.08 0.81 6.41
CA ARG A 53 -6.44 0.18 5.13
C ARG A 53 -6.68 -1.32 5.28
N THR A 54 -5.86 -1.99 6.07
CA THR A 54 -5.99 -3.42 6.36
C THR A 54 -7.27 -3.71 7.14
N LEU A 55 -7.57 -2.95 8.20
CA LEU A 55 -8.82 -3.07 8.96
C LEU A 55 -10.06 -2.90 8.06
N ARG A 56 -10.11 -1.83 7.26
CA ARG A 56 -11.21 -1.59 6.32
C ARG A 56 -11.38 -2.71 5.29
N ARG A 57 -10.28 -3.33 4.85
CA ARG A 57 -10.34 -4.47 3.92
C ARG A 57 -10.91 -5.72 4.60
N THR A 58 -10.59 -5.96 5.86
CA THR A 58 -11.10 -7.09 6.64
C THR A 58 -12.59 -6.92 6.99
N GLU A 59 -13.04 -5.71 7.32
CA GLU A 59 -14.45 -5.40 7.61
C GLU A 59 -15.39 -5.65 6.42
N VAL A 60 -14.90 -5.52 5.18
CA VAL A 60 -15.69 -5.83 3.96
C VAL A 60 -15.87 -7.34 3.76
N ILE A 61 -15.07 -8.19 4.42
CA ILE A 61 -15.14 -9.65 4.32
C ILE A 61 -16.00 -10.25 5.46
N GLU A 62 -16.19 -9.54 6.57
CA GLU A 62 -17.03 -9.96 7.71
C GLU A 62 -18.50 -9.44 7.63
N ALA A 63 -19.08 -9.36 6.43
CA ALA A 63 -20.54 -9.35 6.30
C ALA A 63 -21.04 -10.82 6.31
N PRO A 64 -21.99 -11.20 7.19
CA PRO A 64 -22.33 -12.59 7.42
C PRO A 64 -22.89 -13.27 6.15
N GLU A 65 -22.35 -14.46 5.85
CA GLU A 65 -22.98 -15.46 5.01
C GLU A 65 -24.41 -15.73 5.52
N VAL A 66 -25.40 -15.09 4.90
CA VAL A 66 -26.77 -15.59 4.88
C VAL A 66 -26.99 -16.15 3.49
N THR A 67 -27.05 -17.47 3.42
CA THR A 67 -27.60 -18.25 2.32
C THR A 67 -28.92 -17.63 1.86
N GLY A 68 -28.90 -17.02 0.67
CA GLY A 68 -30.07 -16.40 0.05
C GLY A 68 -30.04 -16.64 -1.44
N THR A 69 -30.45 -17.84 -1.84
CA THR A 69 -30.93 -18.12 -3.19
C THR A 69 -32.12 -17.20 -3.49
N LEU A 70 -31.92 -16.24 -4.39
CA LEU A 70 -32.97 -15.57 -5.17
C LEU A 70 -32.35 -15.34 -6.55
N GLU A 71 -32.53 -16.27 -7.49
CA GLU A 71 -33.66 -16.27 -8.43
C GLU A 71 -33.65 -14.99 -9.29
N GLU A 72 -32.86 -15.03 -10.36
CA GLU A 72 -33.13 -14.24 -11.57
C GLU A 72 -33.65 -15.24 -12.61
N GLU A 73 -34.98 -15.40 -12.68
CA GLU A 73 -35.66 -16.04 -13.81
C GLU A 73 -35.78 -14.99 -14.94
N THR A 74 -35.61 -15.19 -16.25
CA THR A 74 -35.34 -16.26 -17.26
C THR A 74 -35.17 -15.50 -18.63
N PRO A 75 -34.87 -16.05 -19.84
CA PRO A 75 -35.00 -17.44 -20.30
C PRO A 75 -33.90 -18.05 -21.20
N ASP A 76 -33.88 -19.39 -21.20
CA ASP A 76 -33.52 -20.35 -22.27
C ASP A 76 -32.19 -20.24 -23.05
N GLY A 77 -31.26 -21.18 -22.80
CA GLY A 77 -30.20 -21.55 -23.74
C GLY A 77 -29.03 -22.35 -23.14
N PRO A 78 -28.46 -23.37 -23.82
CA PRO A 78 -27.81 -24.51 -23.17
C PRO A 78 -26.36 -24.26 -22.70
N SER A 79 -26.09 -24.77 -21.50
CA SER A 79 -24.80 -25.18 -20.91
C SER A 79 -23.52 -24.85 -21.70
N ALA A 80 -22.83 -23.79 -21.28
CA ALA A 80 -21.47 -23.51 -21.75
C ALA A 80 -20.48 -24.56 -21.19
N PRO A 81 -19.57 -25.11 -22.02
CA PRO A 81 -18.69 -26.19 -21.62
C PRO A 81 -17.71 -25.73 -20.53
N LYS A 82 -17.51 -26.58 -19.50
CA LYS A 82 -16.51 -26.40 -18.45
C LYS A 82 -15.17 -26.07 -19.08
N ARG A 83 -14.77 -24.80 -19.08
CA ARG A 83 -13.44 -24.37 -19.52
C ARG A 83 -12.45 -25.13 -18.63
N LYS A 84 -11.73 -26.07 -19.23
CA LYS A 84 -10.62 -26.72 -18.53
C LYS A 84 -9.70 -25.59 -18.07
N ALA A 85 -9.39 -25.57 -16.78
CA ALA A 85 -8.42 -24.66 -16.22
C ALA A 85 -7.06 -24.96 -16.89
N SER A 86 -6.76 -24.26 -17.99
CA SER A 86 -5.39 -24.18 -18.47
C SER A 86 -4.61 -23.50 -17.37
N SER A 87 -3.73 -24.25 -16.73
CA SER A 87 -2.87 -23.84 -15.62
C SER A 87 -1.81 -22.79 -15.99
N SER A 88 -1.98 -22.12 -17.14
CA SER A 88 -1.17 -20.99 -17.58
C SER A 88 -2.05 -19.75 -17.58
N SER A 89 -1.89 -18.89 -16.58
CA SER A 89 -2.53 -17.58 -16.56
C SER A 89 -2.17 -16.80 -17.83
N LEU A 90 -3.07 -15.96 -18.31
CA LEU A 90 -2.82 -15.09 -19.49
C LEU A 90 -1.53 -14.28 -19.38
N LEU A 91 -1.12 -13.95 -18.14
CA LEU A 91 0.12 -13.24 -17.84
C LEU A 91 1.35 -14.05 -18.21
N VAL A 92 1.37 -15.37 -17.92
CA VAL A 92 2.47 -16.25 -18.33
C VAL A 92 2.58 -16.33 -19.85
N SER A 93 1.45 -16.29 -20.56
CA SER A 93 1.44 -16.27 -22.04
C SER A 93 1.94 -14.96 -22.64
N LEU A 94 1.66 -13.82 -21.99
CA LEU A 94 2.01 -12.49 -22.50
C LEU A 94 3.44 -12.07 -22.10
N LEU A 95 3.82 -12.33 -20.85
CA LEU A 95 5.07 -11.87 -20.22
C LEU A 95 6.13 -12.97 -20.15
N GLY A 96 5.77 -14.19 -20.52
CA GLY A 96 6.64 -15.35 -20.49
C GLY A 96 6.69 -16.02 -19.11
N ARG A 97 7.30 -17.19 -19.12
CA ARG A 97 7.41 -18.11 -17.98
C ARG A 97 8.30 -17.59 -16.84
N SER A 98 9.01 -16.48 -17.07
CA SER A 98 9.73 -15.70 -16.06
C SER A 98 8.81 -14.86 -15.17
N PHE A 99 7.58 -14.59 -15.63
CA PHE A 99 6.56 -13.92 -14.84
C PHE A 99 5.73 -14.96 -14.08
N THR A 100 6.39 -15.68 -13.19
CA THR A 100 5.68 -16.43 -12.15
C THR A 100 5.42 -15.47 -11.01
N ASP A 101 4.21 -15.56 -10.44
CA ASP A 101 3.83 -14.89 -9.19
C ASP A 101 4.58 -15.59 -8.05
N THR A 102 5.91 -15.45 -8.08
CA THR A 102 6.83 -15.82 -7.03
C THR A 102 7.19 -14.53 -6.33
N GLU A 103 6.19 -13.83 -5.81
CA GLU A 103 6.41 -13.19 -4.52
C GLU A 103 6.64 -14.34 -3.55
N GLY A 104 7.90 -14.74 -3.47
CA GLY A 104 8.36 -15.77 -2.57
C GLY A 104 7.88 -15.42 -1.18
N THR A 105 7.46 -16.44 -0.44
CA THR A 105 7.12 -16.49 0.98
C THR A 105 7.90 -15.45 1.78
N ALA A 106 7.44 -14.21 1.74
CA ALA A 106 7.94 -13.15 2.57
C ALA A 106 7.15 -13.32 3.85
N GLU A 107 7.85 -13.65 4.94
CA GLU A 107 7.32 -13.56 6.28
C GLU A 107 6.47 -12.28 6.40
N PRO A 108 5.29 -12.34 7.03
CA PRO A 108 4.42 -11.17 7.15
C PRO A 108 5.18 -10.07 7.87
N LYS A 109 5.70 -9.11 7.10
CA LYS A 109 6.38 -7.93 7.65
C LYS A 109 5.31 -7.11 8.35
N THR A 110 5.67 -6.57 9.51
CA THR A 110 4.82 -5.56 10.14
C THR A 110 4.76 -4.35 9.20
N PRO A 111 3.64 -3.60 9.16
CA PRO A 111 3.53 -2.39 8.34
C PRO A 111 4.63 -1.37 8.63
N TYR A 112 5.08 -1.32 9.89
CA TYR A 112 6.24 -0.53 10.30
C TYR A 112 7.53 -0.98 9.59
N ALA A 113 7.83 -2.29 9.60
CA ALA A 113 9.02 -2.82 8.94
C ALA A 113 9.00 -2.59 7.41
N SER A 114 7.82 -2.67 6.79
CA SER A 114 7.67 -2.35 5.36
C SER A 114 7.92 -0.87 5.08
N ALA A 115 7.37 0.02 5.90
CA ALA A 115 7.56 1.47 5.75
C ALA A 115 9.03 1.87 5.97
N GLU A 116 9.70 1.28 6.97
CA GLU A 116 11.12 1.51 7.23
C GLU A 116 11.99 1.09 6.04
N GLU A 117 11.75 -0.09 5.46
CA GLU A 117 12.48 -0.56 4.27
C GLU A 117 12.27 0.35 3.05
N GLU A 118 11.07 0.90 2.87
CA GLU A 118 10.79 1.85 1.80
C GLU A 118 11.57 3.17 1.99
N ILE A 119 11.56 3.73 3.20
CA ILE A 119 12.33 4.94 3.54
C ILE A 119 13.84 4.69 3.42
N GLU A 120 14.33 3.51 3.80
CA GLU A 120 15.75 3.16 3.67
C GLU A 120 16.15 3.07 2.19
N ARG A 121 15.36 2.39 1.36
CA ARG A 121 15.57 2.33 -0.10
C ARG A 121 15.54 3.73 -0.72
N TYR A 122 14.61 4.56 -0.26
CA TYR A 122 14.49 5.94 -0.71
C TYR A 122 15.77 6.73 -0.41
N CYS A 123 16.28 6.67 0.82
CA CYS A 123 17.49 7.37 1.23
C CYS A 123 18.78 6.91 0.52
N LYS A 124 18.81 5.68 -0.01
CA LYS A 124 20.00 5.10 -0.67
C LYS A 124 20.10 5.38 -2.17
N ALA A 125 18.99 5.70 -2.84
CA ALA A 125 18.92 5.93 -4.29
C ALA A 125 19.16 7.40 -4.66
#